data_AF-A0A9P0LSX5-F1
#
_entry.id   AF-A0A9P0LSX5-F1
#
_cell.length_a   1.000
_cell.length_b   1.000
_cell.length_c   1.000
_cell.angle_alpha   90.00
_cell.angle_beta   90.00
_cell.angle_gamma   90.00
#
_symmetry.space_group_name_H-M   'P 1'
#
loop_
_entity.id
_entity.type
_entity.pdbx_description
1 polymer ?
#
loop_
_entity_poly.entity_id
_entity_poly.type
_entity_poly.pdbx_seq_one_letter_code
_entity_poly.pdbx_strand_id
1 'polypeptide(L)' 'MNHLKIDTELLISAIESKNCIWDIACDEYKNRDIKNAAFLEVAAVVVHEFDRLSEKEKHETDTAI' A
#
# COMPACT_ATOMS: atom_id res chain seq x y z
N MET A 1 -0.54 -9.32 20.19
CA MET A 1 -0.04 -8.96 18.85
C MET A 1 -1.05 -9.49 17.84
N ASN A 2 -1.84 -8.61 17.23
CA ASN A 2 -2.71 -8.99 16.13
C ASN A 2 -1.81 -9.21 14.91
N HIS A 3 -1.59 -10.46 14.53
CA HIS A 3 -0.98 -10.75 13.24
C HIS A 3 -1.99 -10.37 12.16
N LEU A 4 -1.75 -9.24 11.49
CA LEU A 4 -2.46 -8.89 10.27
C LEU A 4 -2.19 -10.02 9.25
N LYS A 5 -3.18 -10.88 9.05
CA LYS A 5 -3.14 -11.87 7.96
C LYS A 5 -3.40 -11.11 6.66
N ILE A 6 -2.31 -10.74 6.00
CA ILE A 6 -2.35 -10.23 4.64
C ILE A 6 -2.44 -11.45 3.71
N ASP A 7 -3.45 -11.44 2.83
CA ASP A 7 -3.51 -12.37 1.72
C ASP A 7 -2.46 -11.94 0.67
N THR A 8 -1.40 -12.72 0.54
CA THR A 8 -0.28 -12.44 -0.36
C THR A 8 -0.71 -12.38 -1.83
N GLU A 9 -1.62 -13.25 -2.26
CA GLU A 9 -2.08 -13.29 -3.65
C GLU A 9 -2.93 -12.06 -3.97
N LEU A 10 -3.75 -11.63 -3.01
CA LEU A 10 -4.50 -10.38 -3.12
C LEU A 10 -3.57 -9.16 -3.17
N LEU A 11 -2.52 -9.14 -2.34
CA LEU A 11 -1.52 -8.07 -2.34
C LEU A 11 -0.79 -7.98 -3.68
N ILE A 12 -0.30 -9.09 -4.20
CA ILE A 12 0.40 -9.15 -5.50
C ILE A 12 -0.53 -8.62 -6.59
N SER A 13 -1.77 -9.13 -6.67
CA SER A 13 -2.76 -8.71 -7.66
C SER A 13 -3.07 -7.20 -7.58
N ALA A 14 -3.17 -6.66 -6.36
CA ALA A 14 -3.45 -5.24 -6.14
C ALA A 14 -2.27 -4.36 -6.58
N ILE A 15 -1.03 -4.76 -6.29
CA ILE A 15 0.19 -4.06 -6.74
C ILE A 15 0.30 -4.09 -8.26
N GLU A 16 0.12 -5.26 -8.89
CA GLU A 16 0.23 -5.42 -10.34
C GLU A 16 -0.78 -4.52 -11.09
N SER A 17 -1.96 -4.27 -10.51
CA SER A 17 -2.97 -3.40 -11.10
C SER A 17 -2.62 -1.91 -11.14
N LYS A 18 -1.55 -1.48 -10.45
CA LYS A 18 -1.14 -0.08 -10.30
C LYS A 18 0.27 0.14 -10.86
N ASN A 19 0.37 0.33 -12.18
CA ASN A 19 1.65 0.49 -12.88
C ASN A 19 2.56 1.57 -12.26
N CYS A 20 2.00 2.68 -11.76
CA CYS A 20 2.77 3.75 -11.10
C CYS A 20 3.57 3.29 -9.86
N ILE A 21 3.29 2.10 -9.31
CA ILE A 21 4.03 1.53 -8.19
C ILE A 21 5.31 0.83 -8.66
N TRP A 22 5.24 0.01 -9.71
CA TRP A 22 6.29 -0.96 -10.06
C TRP A 22 6.88 -0.79 -11.47
N ASP A 23 6.12 -0.21 -12.40
CA ASP A 23 6.54 -0.05 -13.80
C ASP A 23 7.39 1.21 -13.97
N ILE A 24 8.70 1.04 -14.14
CA ILE A 24 9.66 2.16 -14.31
C ILE A 24 9.41 2.91 -15.63
N ALA A 25 8.76 2.29 -16.61
CA ALA A 25 8.41 2.93 -17.88
C ALA A 25 7.13 3.75 -17.79
N CYS A 26 6.35 3.62 -16.71
CA CYS A 26 5.19 4.45 -16.45
C CYS A 26 5.63 5.89 -16.12
N ASP A 27 5.06 6.88 -16.80
CA ASP A 27 5.37 8.30 -16.58
C ASP A 27 5.15 8.73 -15.12
N GLU A 28 4.19 8.10 -14.45
CA GLU A 28 3.78 8.43 -13.08
C GLU A 28 4.67 7.76 -12.02
N TYR A 29 5.54 6.82 -12.40
CA TYR A 29 6.41 6.07 -11.48
C TYR A 29 7.28 6.97 -10.59
N LYS A 30 7.75 8.08 -11.15
CA LYS A 30 8.58 9.07 -10.45
C LYS A 30 7.76 10.04 -9.60
N ASN A 31 6.44 10.08 -9.76
CA ASN A 31 5.57 10.93 -8.98
C ASN A 31 5.29 10.26 -7.62
N ARG A 32 5.95 10.77 -6.59
CA ARG A 32 5.83 10.25 -5.21
C ARG A 32 4.39 10.33 -4.71
N ASP A 33 3.67 11.41 -5.01
CA ASP A 33 2.33 11.63 -4.45
C ASP A 33 1.32 10.66 -5.06
N ILE A 34 1.42 10.40 -6.38
CA ILE A 34 0.61 9.38 -7.07
C ILE A 34 0.92 7.98 -6.53
N LYS A 35 2.20 7.66 -6.38
CA LYS A 35 2.61 6.35 -5.85
C LYS A 35 2.13 6.13 -4.42
N ASN A 36 2.22 7.15 -3.57
CA ASN A 36 1.70 7.10 -2.20
C ASN A 36 0.18 6.89 -2.20
N ALA A 37 -0.57 7.62 -3.03
CA ALA A 37 -2.01 7.42 -3.16
C ALA A 37 -2.33 5.98 -3.61
N ALA A 38 -1.61 5.44 -4.59
CA ALA A 38 -1.80 4.07 -5.06
C ALA A 38 -1.50 3.03 -3.98
N PHE A 39 -0.47 3.22 -3.15
CA PHE A 39 -0.19 2.34 -2.02
C PHE A 39 -1.30 2.38 -0.94
N LEU A 40 -1.88 3.55 -0.68
CA LEU A 40 -3.02 3.67 0.23
C LEU A 40 -4.24 2.91 -0.30
N GLU A 41 -4.50 2.99 -1.61
CA GLU A 41 -5.56 2.21 -2.25
C GLU A 41 -5.31 0.70 -2.14
N VAL A 42 -4.08 0.25 -2.38
CA VAL A 42 -3.69 -1.17 -2.20
C VAL A 42 -3.89 -1.60 -0.75
N ALA A 43 -3.48 -0.79 0.22
CA ALA A 43 -3.64 -1.09 1.63
C ALA A 43 -5.13 -1.18 2.04
N ALA A 44 -5.99 -0.32 1.48
CA ALA A 44 -7.44 -0.38 1.70
C ALA A 44 -8.08 -1.68 1.17
N VAL A 45 -7.53 -2.27 0.11
CA VAL A 45 -8.00 -3.54 -0.46
C VAL A 45 -7.50 -4.75 0.35
N VAL A 46 -6.26 -4.69 0.81
CA VAL A 46 -5.55 -5.86 1.37
C VAL A 46 -5.71 -5.97 2.89
N VAL A 47 -5.91 -4.85 3.58
CA VAL A 47 -6.04 -4.81 5.04
C VAL A 47 -7.51 -4.63 5.41
N HIS A 48 -8.11 -5.68 5.97
CA HIS A 48 -9.43 -5.57 6.58
C HIS A 48 -9.44 -4.45 7.63
N GLU A 49 -10.41 -3.53 7.52
CA GLU A 49 -10.55 -2.37 8.40
C GLU A 49 -9.43 -1.32 8.28
N PHE A 50 -8.69 -1.24 7.16
CA PHE A 50 -7.69 -0.18 6.93
C PHE A 50 -8.24 1.25 7.14
N ASP A 51 -9.51 1.46 6.78
CA ASP A 51 -10.20 2.74 6.99
C ASP A 51 -10.50 3.06 8.46
N ARG A 52 -10.48 2.04 9.32
CA ARG A 52 -10.71 2.16 10.76
C ARG A 52 -9.41 2.25 11.57
N LEU A 53 -8.26 1.98 10.95
CA LEU A 53 -6.96 2.23 11.57
C LEU A 53 -6.75 3.74 11.73
N SER A 54 -6.37 4.15 12.94
CA SER A 54 -6.11 5.56 13.23
C SER A 54 -4.90 6.07 12.42
N GLU A 55 -4.83 7.38 12.14
CA GLU A 55 -3.69 7.98 11.43
C GLU A 55 -2.34 7.68 12.11
N LYS A 56 -2.36 7.42 13.42
CA LYS A 56 -1.22 7.07 14.26
C LYS A 56 -0.69 5.66 14.00
N GLU A 57 -1.56 4.71 13.64
CA GLU A 57 -1.19 3.33 13.31
C GLU A 57 -0.68 3.19 11.86
N LYS A 58 -1.06 4.13 10.99
CA LYS A 58 -0.59 4.19 9.59
C LYS A 58 0.86 4.72 9.46
N HIS A 59 1.42 5.32 10.51
CA HIS A 59 2.76 5.94 10.51
C HIS A 59 3.84 5.13 11.25
N GLU A 60 3.51 4.01 11.89
CA GLU A 60 4.49 3.21 12.67
C GLU A 60 5.37 2.28 11.81
N THR A 61 5.18 2.22 10.49
CA THR A 61 6.03 1.41 9.59
C THR A 61 7.31 2.11 9.12
N ASP A 62 7.50 3.40 9.43
CA ASP A 62 8.64 4.19 8.93
C ASP A 62 9.81 4.39 9.93
N THR A 63 9.74 3.82 11.15
CA THR A 63 10.78 4.06 12.18
C THR A 63 11.34 2.77 12.80
N ALA A 64 11.77 1.84 11.96
CA ALA A 64 12.58 0.69 12.40
C ALA A 64 13.62 0.30 11.34
N ILE A 65 14.46 1.25 10.91
CA ILE A 65 15.78 1.01 10.31
C ILE A 65 16.75 2.04 10.88
#